data_AF-A0A9D9BXQ1-F1
#
_entry.id   AF-A0A9D9BXQ1-F1
#
_cell.length_a   1.000
_cell.length_b   1.000
_cell.length_c   1.000
_cell.angle_alpha   90.00
_cell.angle_beta   90.00
_cell.angle_gamma   90.00
#
_symmetry.space_group_name_H-M   'P 1'
#
loop_
_entity.id
_entity.type
_entity.pdbx_description
1 polymer ?
#
loop_
_entity_poly.entity_id
_entity_poly.type
_entity_poly.pdbx_seq_one_letter_code
_entity_poly.pdbx_strand_id
1 'polypeptide(L)'
;MIQDLKDKIIEYFSMANYVPLSHESLAKVFNDEKLDLALQELEDEYLIRKSKKGHYDLLTKNNIGVGIIDIKEKGYGFIKELYTNNIYYVDKVDKKGAFKDDTVLFAKYKYTDYGDYEKPEAKVLDVLKRGITKVIGQVYSKKRGKLNFKANISGLLYEVSDFLNATAGDQVILAIDKYSNSNLVYGHIEKVIGRIDDKDAMYKELAFKYGFNYDFSEEVLDEASKLEYEEDNRELVEANIFTIDGDDAKDFDDAISIEILANGNYLLGVYIADVASYVKDGSAIDLEAYERGTSVYLPNKVIPMLPEKLSNDLCSLNESTKKKVIACLIEISKDGNI
;
A
#
# COMPACT_ATOMS: atom_id res chain seq x y z
N MET A 1 -10.22 -17.25 16.98
CA MET A 1 -9.78 -16.13 16.12
C MET A 1 -9.75 -16.60 14.67
N ILE A 2 -9.74 -15.70 13.68
CA ILE A 2 -9.71 -16.14 12.27
C ILE A 2 -8.45 -16.96 11.94
N GLN A 3 -7.32 -16.64 12.58
CA GLN A 3 -6.08 -17.40 12.44
C GLN A 3 -6.23 -18.87 12.85
N ASP A 4 -6.91 -19.16 13.95
CA ASP A 4 -7.14 -20.55 14.39
C ASP A 4 -7.92 -21.38 13.35
N LEU A 5 -8.84 -20.74 12.63
CA LEU A 5 -9.61 -21.39 11.55
C LEU A 5 -8.72 -21.63 10.33
N LYS A 6 -7.88 -20.67 9.97
CA LYS A 6 -6.91 -20.79 8.87
C LYS A 6 -5.94 -21.94 9.11
N ASP A 7 -5.38 -22.03 10.32
CA ASP A 7 -4.46 -23.10 10.70
C ASP A 7 -5.13 -24.48 10.59
N LYS A 8 -6.38 -24.62 11.06
CA LYS A 8 -7.17 -25.85 10.91
C LYS A 8 -7.44 -26.22 9.45
N ILE A 9 -7.74 -25.24 8.58
CA ILE A 9 -7.94 -25.48 7.15
C ILE A 9 -6.66 -26.02 6.51
N ILE A 10 -5.52 -25.40 6.81
CA ILE A 10 -4.21 -25.82 6.29
C ILE A 10 -3.85 -27.22 6.80
N GLU A 11 -4.05 -27.51 8.08
CA GLU A 11 -3.84 -28.84 8.65
C GLU A 11 -4.71 -29.89 7.94
N TYR A 12 -5.99 -29.59 7.76
CA TYR A 12 -6.93 -30.47 7.08
C TYR A 12 -6.52 -30.74 5.62
N PHE A 13 -6.09 -29.72 4.88
CA PHE A 13 -5.64 -29.90 3.49
C PHE A 13 -4.29 -30.62 3.40
N SER A 14 -3.50 -30.60 4.47
CA SER A 14 -2.19 -31.28 4.56
C SER A 14 -2.31 -32.79 4.82
N MET A 15 -3.50 -33.30 5.18
CA MET A 15 -3.71 -34.72 5.43
C MET A 15 -3.42 -35.56 4.17
N ALA A 16 -2.76 -36.72 4.34
CA ALA A 16 -2.30 -37.56 3.23
C ALA A 16 -3.42 -38.08 2.31
N ASN A 17 -4.63 -38.22 2.86
CA ASN A 17 -5.84 -38.68 2.17
C ASN A 17 -6.79 -37.53 1.80
N TYR A 18 -6.37 -36.28 1.97
CA TYR A 18 -7.20 -35.13 1.58
C TYR A 18 -7.46 -35.14 0.07
N VAL A 19 -8.73 -34.99 -0.29
CA VAL A 19 -9.17 -34.76 -1.66
C VAL A 19 -9.72 -33.33 -1.73
N PRO A 20 -9.38 -32.52 -2.76
CA PRO A 20 -9.90 -31.17 -2.89
C PRO A 20 -11.42 -31.13 -2.75
N LEU A 21 -11.93 -30.24 -1.90
CA LEU A 21 -13.36 -30.15 -1.57
C LEU A 21 -13.98 -28.86 -2.11
N SER A 22 -15.27 -28.93 -2.46
CA SER A 22 -16.07 -27.73 -2.76
C SER A 22 -16.30 -26.89 -1.50
N HIS A 23 -16.62 -25.61 -1.70
CA HIS A 23 -17.02 -24.72 -0.61
C HIS A 23 -18.13 -25.33 0.27
N GLU A 24 -19.21 -25.85 -0.33
CA GLU A 24 -20.30 -26.49 0.42
C GLU A 24 -19.85 -27.66 1.30
N SER A 25 -18.82 -28.40 0.86
CA SER A 25 -18.27 -29.50 1.63
C SER A 25 -17.41 -29.00 2.79
N LEU A 26 -16.63 -27.93 2.58
CA LEU A 26 -15.86 -27.28 3.63
C LEU A 26 -16.75 -26.64 4.69
N ALA A 27 -17.86 -26.02 4.28
CA ALA A 27 -18.86 -25.46 5.19
C ALA A 27 -19.40 -26.51 6.16
N LYS A 28 -19.61 -27.75 5.69
CA LYS A 28 -20.03 -28.89 6.53
C LYS A 28 -18.92 -29.39 7.47
N VAL A 29 -17.66 -29.31 7.05
CA VAL A 29 -16.51 -29.78 7.82
C VAL A 29 -16.16 -28.81 8.95
N PHE A 30 -16.05 -27.52 8.65
CA PHE A 30 -15.60 -26.51 9.60
C PHE A 30 -16.74 -25.86 10.38
N ASN A 31 -17.92 -25.71 9.76
CA ASN A 31 -19.12 -25.14 10.37
C ASN A 31 -18.84 -23.83 11.14
N ASP A 32 -18.17 -22.89 10.47
CA ASP A 32 -17.74 -21.60 11.03
C ASP A 32 -18.19 -20.46 10.11
N GLU A 33 -18.79 -19.42 10.68
CA GLU A 33 -19.30 -18.25 9.95
C GLU A 33 -18.18 -17.44 9.27
N LYS A 34 -16.93 -17.59 9.73
CA LYS A 34 -15.75 -16.91 9.17
C LYS A 34 -15.06 -17.69 8.06
N LEU A 35 -15.63 -18.82 7.62
CA LEU A 35 -15.01 -19.68 6.60
C LEU A 35 -14.72 -18.92 5.30
N ASP A 36 -15.65 -18.07 4.84
CA ASP A 36 -15.47 -17.31 3.60
C ASP A 36 -14.27 -16.36 3.69
N LEU A 37 -14.20 -15.60 4.78
CA LEU A 37 -13.10 -14.68 5.04
C LEU A 37 -11.78 -15.44 5.20
N ALA A 38 -11.78 -16.58 5.91
CA ALA A 38 -10.58 -17.39 6.08
C ALA A 38 -10.08 -18.00 4.76
N LEU A 39 -10.98 -18.50 3.90
CA LEU A 39 -10.61 -19.00 2.57
C LEU A 39 -10.09 -17.88 1.68
N GLN A 40 -10.71 -16.71 1.73
CA GLN A 40 -10.24 -15.53 0.99
C GLN A 40 -8.83 -15.13 1.44
N GLU A 41 -8.61 -14.94 2.75
CA GLU A 41 -7.28 -14.61 3.28
C GLU A 41 -6.22 -15.66 2.92
N LEU A 42 -6.55 -16.95 2.97
CA LEU A 42 -5.62 -18.02 2.59
C LEU A 42 -5.31 -18.05 1.08
N GLU A 43 -6.26 -17.67 0.23
CA GLU A 43 -6.03 -17.48 -1.21
C GLU A 43 -5.13 -16.25 -1.46
N ASP A 44 -5.42 -15.14 -0.79
CA ASP A 44 -4.64 -13.89 -0.86
C ASP A 44 -3.21 -14.06 -0.34
N GLU A 45 -3.03 -14.93 0.66
CA GLU A 45 -1.74 -15.34 1.20
C GLU A 45 -0.99 -16.35 0.32
N TYR A 46 -1.60 -16.87 -0.76
CA TYR A 46 -1.05 -17.91 -1.62
C TYR A 46 -0.79 -19.26 -0.94
N LEU A 47 -1.54 -19.59 0.12
CA LEU A 47 -1.45 -20.87 0.81
C LEU A 47 -2.35 -21.93 0.17
N ILE A 48 -3.52 -21.52 -0.30
CA ILE A 48 -4.49 -22.39 -0.97
C ILE A 48 -4.81 -21.89 -2.38
N ARG A 49 -5.52 -22.71 -3.14
CA ARG A 49 -6.06 -22.37 -4.45
C ARG A 49 -7.45 -22.91 -4.63
N LYS A 50 -8.24 -22.20 -5.44
CA LYS A 50 -9.52 -22.66 -5.95
C LYS A 50 -9.40 -23.11 -7.41
N SER A 51 -9.72 -24.36 -7.68
CA SER A 51 -9.79 -24.88 -9.05
C SER A 51 -10.95 -24.25 -9.84
N LYS A 52 -10.92 -24.34 -11.17
CA LYS A 52 -12.04 -23.91 -12.04
C LYS A 52 -13.38 -24.58 -11.70
N LYS A 53 -13.34 -25.76 -11.07
CA LYS A 53 -14.52 -26.49 -10.59
C LYS A 53 -14.95 -26.08 -9.18
N GLY A 54 -14.35 -25.04 -8.60
CA GLY A 54 -14.68 -24.52 -7.27
C GLY A 54 -14.17 -25.36 -6.09
N HIS A 55 -13.23 -26.27 -6.32
CA HIS A 55 -12.64 -27.10 -5.26
C HIS A 55 -11.33 -26.51 -4.75
N TYR A 56 -11.11 -26.58 -3.44
CA TYR A 56 -9.98 -25.98 -2.74
C TYR A 56 -8.89 -26.99 -2.40
N ASP A 57 -7.62 -26.58 -2.49
CA ASP A 57 -6.46 -27.41 -2.13
C ASP A 57 -5.29 -26.52 -1.73
N LEU A 58 -4.25 -27.09 -1.11
CA LEU A 58 -2.98 -26.39 -0.91
C LEU A 58 -2.38 -25.99 -2.25
N LEU A 59 -1.80 -24.80 -2.30
CA LEU A 59 -1.10 -24.32 -3.49
C LEU A 59 0.30 -24.97 -3.63
N THR A 60 0.94 -25.31 -2.51
CA THR A 60 2.37 -25.71 -2.41
C THR A 60 2.62 -27.24 -2.33
N LYS A 61 1.70 -28.07 -2.84
CA LYS A 61 1.90 -29.54 -2.90
C LYS A 61 2.80 -29.97 -4.06
N ASN A 62 3.42 -31.15 -3.95
CA ASN A 62 4.11 -31.86 -5.06
C ASN A 62 5.24 -31.05 -5.75
N ASN A 63 6.21 -30.57 -4.97
CA ASN A 63 7.33 -29.76 -5.47
C ASN A 63 6.92 -28.41 -6.08
N ILE A 64 5.70 -27.93 -5.82
CA ILE A 64 5.27 -26.60 -6.23
C ILE A 64 5.55 -25.62 -5.09
N GLY A 65 6.09 -24.46 -5.42
CA GLY A 65 6.30 -23.35 -4.50
C GLY A 65 5.69 -22.06 -5.03
N VAL A 66 5.56 -21.08 -4.13
CA VAL A 66 5.21 -19.70 -4.47
C VAL A 66 6.36 -18.81 -4.01
N GLY A 67 6.76 -17.88 -4.86
CA GLY A 67 7.90 -17.01 -4.59
C GLY A 67 7.92 -15.78 -5.46
N ILE A 68 8.81 -14.86 -5.12
CA ILE A 68 9.04 -13.64 -5.89
C ILE A 68 10.23 -13.88 -6.81
N ILE A 69 10.05 -13.64 -8.11
CA ILE A 69 11.10 -13.81 -9.11
C ILE A 69 11.88 -12.51 -9.34
N ASP A 70 13.20 -12.58 -9.27
CA ASP A 70 14.10 -11.49 -9.63
C ASP A 70 14.85 -11.84 -10.93
N ILE A 71 14.58 -11.10 -12.00
CA ILE A 71 15.13 -11.34 -13.34
C ILE A 71 16.38 -10.49 -13.55
N LYS A 72 17.45 -11.12 -14.04
CA LYS A 72 18.73 -10.47 -14.35
C LYS A 72 18.82 -10.09 -15.82
N GLU A 73 19.75 -9.20 -16.16
CA GLU A 73 19.90 -8.64 -17.52
C GLU A 73 20.10 -9.71 -18.62
N LYS A 74 20.76 -10.83 -18.30
CA LYS A 74 20.97 -11.94 -19.24
C LYS A 74 19.71 -12.80 -19.46
N GLY A 75 18.61 -12.53 -18.75
CA GLY A 75 17.31 -13.15 -18.92
C GLY A 75 17.02 -14.35 -18.02
N TYR A 76 18.03 -14.88 -17.32
CA TYR A 76 17.83 -15.81 -16.20
C TYR A 76 17.35 -15.05 -14.96
N GLY A 77 16.82 -15.76 -13.98
CA GLY A 77 16.37 -15.17 -12.73
C GLY A 77 16.56 -16.07 -11.51
N PHE A 78 16.13 -15.57 -10.37
CA PHE A 78 16.08 -16.33 -9.13
C PHE A 78 14.70 -16.16 -8.49
N ILE A 79 14.13 -17.24 -7.98
CA ILE A 79 12.90 -17.18 -7.19
C ILE A 79 13.28 -17.29 -5.73
N LYS A 80 12.86 -16.31 -4.92
CA LYS A 80 12.87 -16.41 -3.46
C LYS A 80 11.51 -16.93 -3.00
N GLU A 81 11.48 -18.14 -2.48
CA GLU A 81 10.27 -18.78 -1.97
C GLU A 81 9.75 -18.07 -0.70
N LEU A 82 8.43 -17.81 -0.64
CA LEU A 82 7.83 -16.95 0.39
C LEU A 82 8.04 -17.50 1.82
N TYR A 83 7.76 -18.78 2.03
CA TYR A 83 7.72 -19.36 3.39
C TYR A 83 9.05 -19.97 3.85
N THR A 84 9.91 -20.38 2.93
CA THR A 84 11.19 -21.03 3.25
C THR A 84 12.38 -20.08 3.08
N ASN A 85 12.19 -18.97 2.35
CA ASN A 85 13.27 -18.10 1.87
C ASN A 85 14.34 -18.82 1.01
N ASN A 86 14.08 -20.06 0.57
CA ASN A 86 14.97 -20.77 -0.33
C ASN A 86 15.02 -20.05 -1.68
N ILE A 87 16.21 -20.04 -2.28
CA ILE A 87 16.46 -19.39 -3.56
C ILE A 87 16.62 -20.47 -4.63
N TYR A 88 15.86 -20.36 -5.71
CA TYR A 88 15.90 -21.28 -6.85
C TYR A 88 16.37 -20.53 -8.09
N TYR A 89 17.30 -21.11 -8.84
CA TYR A 89 17.68 -20.58 -10.15
C TYR A 89 16.58 -20.87 -11.18
N VAL A 90 16.33 -19.90 -12.07
CA VAL A 90 15.39 -20.05 -13.18
C VAL A 90 16.10 -19.69 -14.47
N ASP A 91 16.17 -20.64 -15.40
CA ASP A 91 16.72 -20.38 -16.73
C ASP A 91 15.83 -19.44 -17.53
N LYS A 92 16.42 -18.76 -18.52
CA LYS A 92 15.71 -17.85 -19.42
C LYS A 92 14.53 -18.52 -20.13
N VAL A 93 14.62 -19.81 -20.45
CA VAL A 93 13.52 -20.55 -21.12
C VAL A 93 12.39 -20.92 -20.16
N ASP A 94 12.68 -20.99 -18.86
CA ASP A 94 11.78 -21.49 -17.82
C ASP A 94 11.02 -20.39 -17.07
N LYS A 95 11.23 -19.12 -17.44
CA LYS A 95 10.55 -17.98 -16.79
C LYS A 95 9.08 -17.79 -17.20
N LYS A 96 8.59 -18.49 -18.24
CA LYS A 96 7.19 -18.44 -18.73
C LYS A 96 6.58 -17.02 -18.82
N GLY A 97 7.35 -16.05 -19.32
CA GLY A 97 6.87 -14.66 -19.46
C GLY A 97 6.70 -13.91 -18.13
N ALA A 98 7.28 -14.40 -17.03
CA ALA A 98 7.41 -13.63 -15.80
C ALA A 98 8.37 -12.45 -15.99
N PHE A 99 8.11 -11.41 -15.21
CA PHE A 99 8.86 -10.17 -15.13
C PHE A 99 9.48 -10.03 -13.74
N LYS A 100 10.40 -9.09 -13.60
CA LYS A 100 11.03 -8.79 -12.30
C LYS A 100 9.94 -8.46 -11.27
N ASP A 101 10.11 -8.98 -10.06
CA ASP A 101 9.26 -8.81 -8.89
C ASP A 101 7.86 -9.45 -9.00
N ASP A 102 7.59 -10.23 -10.05
CA ASP A 102 6.36 -11.03 -10.15
C ASP A 102 6.29 -12.05 -9.01
N THR A 103 5.10 -12.23 -8.44
CA THR A 103 4.80 -13.40 -7.60
C THR A 103 4.42 -14.55 -8.52
N VAL A 104 5.19 -15.63 -8.45
CA VAL A 104 5.09 -16.76 -9.37
C VAL A 104 4.79 -18.05 -8.63
N LEU A 105 3.96 -18.88 -9.27
CA LEU A 105 3.85 -20.30 -8.97
C LEU A 105 4.95 -21.02 -9.75
N PHE A 106 5.75 -21.85 -9.10
CA PHE A 106 6.87 -22.54 -9.74
C PHE A 106 6.96 -24.00 -9.32
N ALA A 107 7.51 -24.84 -10.19
CA ALA A 107 7.86 -26.21 -9.86
C ALA A 107 9.36 -26.33 -9.62
N LYS A 108 9.72 -26.96 -8.51
CA LYS A 108 11.07 -27.31 -8.08
C LYS A 108 11.49 -28.60 -8.76
N TYR A 109 12.69 -28.64 -9.33
CA TYR A 109 13.29 -29.89 -9.84
C TYR A 109 14.71 -30.03 -9.29
N LYS A 110 15.14 -31.26 -9.01
CA LYS A 110 16.50 -31.54 -8.53
C LYS A 110 17.50 -31.64 -9.68
N TYR A 111 18.54 -30.80 -9.55
CA TYR A 111 19.94 -30.79 -10.02
C TYR A 111 20.30 -31.18 -11.45
N THR A 112 20.92 -30.21 -12.15
CA THR A 112 22.05 -30.48 -13.01
C THR A 112 23.34 -30.51 -12.16
N ASP A 113 24.18 -31.53 -12.32
CA ASP A 113 25.50 -31.59 -11.69
C ASP A 113 26.40 -30.51 -12.31
N TYR A 114 26.87 -29.57 -11.48
CA TYR A 114 27.90 -28.60 -11.85
C TYR A 114 29.03 -28.64 -10.81
N GLY A 115 29.71 -29.78 -10.72
CA GLY A 115 30.74 -30.04 -9.70
C GLY A 115 30.14 -30.35 -8.31
N ASP A 116 30.77 -29.87 -7.23
CA ASP A 116 30.40 -30.18 -5.84
C ASP A 116 29.19 -29.39 -5.27
N TYR A 117 28.53 -28.55 -6.09
CA TYR A 117 27.43 -27.69 -5.60
C TYR A 117 26.10 -28.01 -6.26
N GLU A 118 25.20 -28.50 -5.43
CA GLU A 118 23.79 -28.61 -5.67
C GLU A 118 23.15 -27.20 -5.82
N LYS A 119 22.79 -26.77 -7.04
CA LYS A 119 21.94 -25.58 -7.28
C LYS A 119 20.47 -25.97 -7.50
N PRO A 120 19.56 -25.63 -6.57
CA PRO A 120 18.14 -25.93 -6.76
C PRO A 120 17.59 -25.07 -7.93
N GLU A 121 16.99 -25.74 -8.91
CA GLU A 121 16.40 -25.11 -10.08
C GLU A 121 14.87 -25.12 -10.01
N ALA A 122 14.27 -24.17 -10.70
CA ALA A 122 12.83 -24.02 -10.78
C ALA A 122 12.38 -23.59 -12.17
N LYS A 123 11.16 -23.99 -12.54
CA LYS A 123 10.46 -23.43 -13.70
C LYS A 123 9.18 -22.74 -13.27
N VAL A 124 8.92 -21.57 -13.86
CA VAL A 124 7.68 -20.82 -13.64
C VAL A 124 6.53 -21.58 -14.29
N LEU A 125 5.54 -21.93 -13.46
CA LEU A 125 4.29 -22.53 -13.91
C LEU A 125 3.25 -21.46 -14.20
N ASP A 126 3.17 -20.40 -13.41
CA ASP A 126 2.23 -19.31 -13.66
C ASP A 126 2.68 -18.02 -12.95
N VAL A 127 2.17 -16.88 -13.42
CA VAL A 127 2.33 -15.61 -12.72
C VAL A 127 1.04 -15.31 -11.96
N LEU A 128 1.12 -15.34 -10.64
CA LEU A 128 -0.01 -15.13 -9.75
C LEU A 128 -0.31 -13.64 -9.57
N LYS A 129 0.73 -12.82 -9.48
CA LYS A 129 0.62 -11.36 -9.34
C LYS A 129 1.78 -10.67 -10.05
N ARG A 130 1.48 -9.61 -10.80
CA ARG A 130 2.49 -8.79 -11.47
C ARG A 130 3.21 -7.91 -10.45
N GLY A 131 4.54 -7.90 -10.52
CA GLY A 131 5.38 -7.08 -9.63
C GLY A 131 5.40 -5.61 -10.05
N ILE A 132 5.55 -5.36 -11.35
CA ILE A 132 5.62 -4.02 -11.92
C ILE A 132 4.38 -3.78 -12.76
N THR A 133 3.42 -3.01 -12.24
CA THR A 133 2.18 -2.64 -12.94
C THR A 133 2.18 -1.21 -13.47
N LYS A 134 3.02 -0.36 -12.88
CA LYS A 134 3.22 1.03 -13.27
C LYS A 134 4.72 1.34 -13.24
N VAL A 135 5.16 2.30 -14.04
CA VAL A 135 6.55 2.74 -14.06
C VAL A 135 6.67 4.24 -14.31
N ILE A 136 7.63 4.88 -13.65
CA ILE A 136 8.00 6.26 -13.97
C ILE A 136 9.07 6.29 -15.05
N GLY A 137 8.94 7.26 -15.95
CA GLY A 137 9.96 7.56 -16.94
C GLY A 137 9.78 8.92 -17.57
N GLN A 138 10.60 9.17 -18.59
CA GLN A 138 10.63 10.42 -19.33
C GLN A 138 10.10 10.24 -20.75
N VAL A 139 9.25 11.17 -21.18
CA VAL A 139 8.86 11.33 -22.57
C VAL A 139 9.92 12.14 -23.32
N TYR A 140 10.37 11.63 -24.46
CA TYR A 140 11.35 12.29 -25.30
C TYR A 140 11.00 12.16 -26.78
N SER A 141 11.45 13.11 -27.58
CA SER A 141 11.24 13.08 -29.03
C SER A 141 12.48 12.59 -29.76
N LYS A 142 12.31 11.69 -30.73
CA LYS A 142 13.37 11.35 -31.71
C LYS A 142 13.20 12.19 -32.97
N LYS A 143 14.02 11.94 -33.99
CA LYS A 143 13.91 12.59 -35.32
C LYS A 143 12.45 12.57 -35.81
N ARG A 144 11.99 13.70 -36.37
CA ARG A 144 10.63 13.93 -36.92
C ARG A 144 9.50 14.05 -35.88
N GLY A 145 9.79 14.39 -34.63
CA GLY A 145 8.77 14.78 -33.66
C GLY A 145 8.01 13.62 -32.99
N LYS A 146 8.29 12.37 -33.35
CA LYS A 146 7.65 11.19 -32.73
C LYS A 146 8.07 11.07 -31.26
N LEU A 147 7.08 11.05 -30.37
CA LEU A 147 7.27 10.81 -28.94
C LEU A 147 7.65 9.35 -28.67
N ASN A 148 8.51 9.17 -27.67
CA ASN A 148 9.00 7.91 -27.15
C ASN A 148 9.05 8.01 -25.63
N PHE A 149 9.11 6.87 -24.95
CA PHE A 149 9.20 6.79 -23.50
C PHE A 149 10.48 6.05 -23.10
N LYS A 150 11.11 6.50 -22.02
CA LYS A 150 12.24 5.83 -21.37
C LYS A 150 11.95 5.73 -19.88
N ALA A 151 11.73 4.52 -19.40
CA ALA A 151 11.59 4.25 -17.98
C ALA A 151 12.86 4.60 -17.20
N ASN A 152 12.69 4.97 -15.93
CA ASN A 152 13.79 5.19 -14.99
C ASN A 152 14.40 3.87 -14.49
N ILE A 153 13.70 2.75 -14.72
CA ILE A 153 14.20 1.39 -14.50
C ILE A 153 14.63 0.74 -15.82
N SER A 154 15.62 -0.15 -15.75
CA SER A 154 16.13 -0.91 -16.89
C SER A 154 15.47 -2.30 -16.99
N GLY A 155 15.71 -2.97 -18.13
CA GLY A 155 15.36 -4.38 -18.32
C GLY A 155 14.11 -4.64 -19.15
N LEU A 156 13.21 -3.66 -19.27
CA LEU A 156 12.00 -3.75 -20.08
C LEU A 156 12.02 -2.81 -21.29
N LEU A 157 11.34 -3.23 -22.35
CA LEU A 157 11.02 -2.41 -23.51
C LEU A 157 9.57 -1.97 -23.41
N TYR A 158 9.28 -0.72 -23.76
CA TYR A 158 7.97 -0.12 -23.60
C TYR A 158 7.44 0.36 -24.95
N GLU A 159 6.25 -0.12 -25.31
CA GLU A 159 5.45 0.46 -26.38
C GLU A 159 4.26 1.22 -25.78
N VAL A 160 4.22 2.52 -26.08
CA VAL A 160 3.23 3.43 -25.53
C VAL A 160 2.13 3.64 -26.57
N SER A 161 0.90 3.27 -26.21
CA SER A 161 -0.29 3.41 -27.07
C SER A 161 -0.83 4.84 -27.06
N ASP A 162 -0.80 5.49 -25.91
CA ASP A 162 -1.29 6.86 -25.70
C ASP A 162 -0.33 7.65 -24.80
N PHE A 163 0.01 8.87 -25.23
CA PHE A 163 0.87 9.80 -24.51
C PHE A 163 0.07 10.83 -23.70
N LEU A 164 -1.26 10.75 -23.68
CA LEU A 164 -2.14 11.72 -23.04
C LEU A 164 -1.83 13.13 -23.58
N ASN A 165 -1.58 14.09 -22.68
CA ASN A 165 -1.15 15.45 -22.98
C ASN A 165 0.37 15.65 -22.80
N ALA A 166 1.15 14.57 -22.66
CA ALA A 166 2.58 14.66 -22.40
C ALA A 166 3.37 15.17 -23.61
N THR A 167 4.40 15.95 -23.31
CA THR A 167 5.34 16.52 -24.27
C THR A 167 6.76 16.06 -23.99
N ALA A 168 7.67 16.27 -24.95
CA ALA A 168 9.07 15.94 -24.74
C ALA A 168 9.65 16.76 -23.56
N GLY A 169 10.33 16.07 -22.65
CA GLY A 169 10.87 16.62 -21.40
C GLY A 169 10.03 16.30 -20.17
N ASP A 170 8.79 15.84 -20.35
CA ASP A 170 7.90 15.53 -19.24
C ASP A 170 8.27 14.19 -18.60
N GLN A 171 8.21 14.15 -17.29
CA GLN A 171 8.18 12.91 -16.53
C GLN A 171 6.72 12.45 -16.38
N VAL A 172 6.53 11.14 -16.48
CA VAL A 172 5.21 10.52 -16.55
C VAL A 172 5.18 9.18 -15.81
N ILE A 173 4.01 8.81 -15.31
CA ILE A 173 3.68 7.44 -14.88
C ILE A 173 3.02 6.74 -16.07
N LEU A 174 3.61 5.63 -16.49
CA LEU A 174 3.05 4.71 -17.47
C LEU A 174 2.41 3.52 -16.75
N ALA A 175 1.14 3.28 -17.03
CA ALA A 175 0.44 2.06 -16.60
C ALA A 175 0.65 0.95 -17.64
N ILE A 176 0.95 -0.26 -17.17
CA ILE A 176 1.22 -1.41 -18.04
C ILE A 176 -0.07 -2.19 -18.27
N ASP A 177 -0.53 -2.20 -19.52
CA ASP A 177 -1.75 -2.88 -19.96
C ASP A 177 -1.49 -4.35 -20.30
N LYS A 178 -0.31 -4.64 -20.86
CA LYS A 178 0.01 -5.99 -21.37
C LYS A 178 1.49 -6.32 -21.25
N TYR A 179 1.75 -7.54 -20.81
CA TYR A 179 3.08 -8.13 -20.70
C TYR A 179 3.29 -9.13 -21.84
N SER A 180 4.34 -8.93 -22.64
CA SER A 180 4.74 -9.86 -23.70
C SER A 180 5.88 -10.78 -23.23
N ASN A 181 6.01 -11.95 -23.86
CA ASN A 181 7.04 -12.93 -23.51
C ASN A 181 8.49 -12.47 -23.79
N SER A 182 8.68 -11.33 -24.48
CA SER A 182 9.98 -10.82 -24.95
C SER A 182 10.54 -9.63 -24.16
N ASN A 183 10.22 -9.48 -22.87
CA ASN A 183 10.52 -8.30 -22.05
C ASN A 183 9.89 -6.99 -22.59
N LEU A 184 8.98 -7.10 -23.54
CA LEU A 184 8.22 -5.99 -24.10
C LEU A 184 6.93 -5.86 -23.31
N VAL A 185 6.61 -4.64 -22.90
CA VAL A 185 5.33 -4.29 -22.31
C VAL A 185 4.64 -3.22 -23.13
N TYR A 186 3.33 -3.30 -23.18
CA TYR A 186 2.47 -2.29 -23.78
C TYR A 186 1.75 -1.56 -22.66
N GLY A 187 1.66 -0.24 -22.78
CA GLY A 187 1.02 0.58 -21.78
C GLY A 187 0.60 1.94 -22.34
N HIS A 188 -0.06 2.71 -21.49
CA HIS A 188 -0.44 4.09 -21.77
C HIS A 188 0.08 5.01 -20.67
N ILE A 189 0.25 6.28 -21.02
CA ILE A 189 0.56 7.31 -20.02
C ILE A 189 -0.70 7.55 -19.19
N GLU A 190 -0.64 7.16 -17.92
CA GLU A 190 -1.72 7.37 -16.96
C GLU A 190 -1.68 8.79 -16.41
N LYS A 191 -0.48 9.32 -16.16
CA LYS A 191 -0.31 10.62 -15.51
C LYS A 191 0.97 11.34 -15.93
N VAL A 192 0.86 12.64 -16.20
CA VAL A 192 2.02 13.54 -16.29
C VAL A 192 2.34 14.04 -14.88
N ILE A 193 3.54 13.76 -14.38
CA ILE A 193 3.95 14.16 -13.02
C ILE A 193 4.60 15.54 -12.99
N GLY A 194 5.17 15.99 -14.11
CA GLY A 194 5.74 17.32 -14.28
C GLY A 194 6.93 17.32 -15.24
N ARG A 195 7.70 18.39 -15.23
CA ARG A 195 8.98 18.46 -15.98
C ARG A 195 10.10 17.83 -15.15
N ILE A 196 11.13 17.32 -15.81
CA ILE A 196 12.28 16.69 -15.12
C ILE A 196 13.06 17.64 -14.20
N ASP A 197 12.97 18.94 -14.43
CA ASP A 197 13.61 20.00 -13.64
C ASP A 197 12.70 20.59 -12.55
N ASP A 198 11.48 20.08 -12.42
CA ASP A 198 10.53 20.49 -11.38
C ASP A 198 10.77 19.73 -10.07
N LYS A 199 10.92 20.48 -8.97
CA LYS A 199 11.04 19.91 -7.61
C LYS A 199 9.80 19.12 -7.21
N ASP A 200 8.62 19.53 -7.66
CA ASP A 200 7.37 18.83 -7.35
C ASP A 200 7.32 17.45 -8.02
N ALA A 201 7.78 17.36 -9.28
CA ALA A 201 7.91 16.09 -10.00
C ALA A 201 8.88 15.13 -9.30
N MET A 202 9.98 15.65 -8.74
CA MET A 202 10.92 14.85 -7.95
C MET A 202 10.27 14.24 -6.70
N TYR A 203 9.43 15.01 -5.99
CA TYR A 203 8.69 14.48 -4.83
C TYR A 203 7.64 13.44 -5.24
N LYS A 204 6.92 13.65 -6.34
CA LYS A 204 6.00 12.67 -6.91
C LYS A 204 6.70 11.38 -7.32
N GLU A 205 7.89 11.46 -7.90
CA GLU A 205 8.70 10.29 -8.24
C GLU A 205 9.10 9.51 -6.97
N LEU A 206 9.52 10.22 -5.93
CA LEU A 206 9.88 9.60 -4.66
C LEU A 206 8.67 8.90 -3.99
N ALA A 207 7.52 9.58 -3.97
CA ALA A 207 6.28 9.03 -3.43
C ALA A 207 5.89 7.74 -4.16
N PHE A 208 5.84 7.78 -5.50
CA PHE A 208 5.54 6.61 -6.32
C PHE A 208 6.52 5.45 -6.06
N LYS A 209 7.83 5.74 -5.96
CA LYS A 209 8.86 4.71 -5.72
C LYS A 209 8.64 3.95 -4.41
N TYR A 210 8.15 4.63 -3.38
CA TYR A 210 7.86 4.02 -2.08
C TYR A 210 6.39 3.60 -1.90
N GLY A 211 5.57 3.72 -2.95
CA GLY A 211 4.17 3.29 -2.92
C GLY A 211 3.23 4.27 -2.22
N PHE A 212 3.62 5.54 -2.05
CA PHE A 212 2.76 6.57 -1.49
C PHE A 212 1.96 7.29 -2.58
N ASN A 213 0.67 7.47 -2.32
CA ASN A 213 -0.20 8.31 -3.13
C ASN A 213 0.12 9.78 -2.86
N TYR A 214 0.57 10.48 -3.89
CA TYR A 214 0.94 11.88 -3.76
C TYR A 214 -0.27 12.81 -3.75
N ASP A 215 -1.19 12.59 -4.68
CA ASP A 215 -2.36 13.42 -4.89
C ASP A 215 -3.60 12.71 -4.34
N PHE A 216 -4.56 13.49 -3.83
CA PHE A 216 -5.87 12.98 -3.47
C PHE A 216 -6.72 12.77 -4.73
N SER A 217 -7.67 11.82 -4.66
CA SER A 217 -8.67 11.65 -5.72
C SER A 217 -9.64 12.83 -5.77
N GLU A 218 -10.30 13.05 -6.90
CA GLU A 218 -11.34 14.09 -7.01
C GLU A 218 -12.49 13.85 -6.04
N GLU A 219 -12.83 12.58 -5.78
CA GLU A 219 -13.86 12.19 -4.82
C GLU A 219 -13.51 12.63 -3.39
N VAL A 220 -12.27 12.40 -2.95
CA VAL A 220 -11.76 12.84 -1.64
C VAL A 220 -11.76 14.37 -1.53
N LEU A 221 -11.33 15.06 -2.59
CA LEU A 221 -11.30 16.52 -2.61
C LEU A 221 -12.71 17.14 -2.62
N ASP A 222 -13.66 16.56 -3.35
CA ASP A 222 -15.05 16.99 -3.39
C ASP A 222 -15.75 16.77 -2.03
N GLU A 223 -15.56 15.61 -1.40
CA GLU A 223 -16.01 15.36 -0.02
C GLU A 223 -15.45 16.40 0.94
N ALA A 224 -14.12 16.60 0.94
CA ALA A 224 -13.47 17.54 1.83
C ALA A 224 -13.94 18.99 1.63
N SER A 225 -14.20 19.39 0.38
CA SER A 225 -14.65 20.74 0.04
C SER A 225 -16.01 21.11 0.63
N LYS A 226 -16.84 20.10 0.93
CA LYS A 226 -18.18 20.25 1.50
C LYS A 226 -18.17 20.31 3.03
N LEU A 227 -17.04 20.00 3.66
CA LEU A 227 -16.92 20.02 5.10
C LEU A 227 -16.81 21.46 5.61
N GLU A 228 -17.66 21.78 6.58
CA GLU A 228 -17.68 23.07 7.26
C GLU A 228 -17.71 22.88 8.77
N TYR A 229 -17.32 23.91 9.50
CA TYR A 229 -17.53 23.94 10.95
C TYR A 229 -19.01 24.18 11.24
N GLU A 230 -19.64 23.20 11.88
CA GLU A 230 -21.01 23.31 12.38
C GLU A 230 -21.01 23.30 13.91
N GLU A 231 -21.62 24.32 14.52
CA GLU A 231 -21.89 24.32 15.96
C GLU A 231 -22.85 23.18 16.32
N ASP A 232 -22.51 22.43 17.36
CA ASP A 232 -23.34 21.36 17.90
C ASP A 232 -23.50 21.54 19.43
N ASN A 233 -24.12 20.57 20.10
CA ASN A 233 -24.44 20.66 21.53
C ASN A 233 -23.25 20.36 22.46
N ARG A 234 -22.00 20.41 21.98
CA ARG A 234 -20.81 20.21 22.81
C ARG A 234 -20.64 21.36 23.80
N GLU A 235 -20.03 21.03 24.94
CA GLU A 235 -19.64 22.02 25.93
C GLU A 235 -18.51 22.90 25.38
N LEU A 236 -18.67 24.22 25.52
CA LEU A 236 -17.63 25.18 25.18
C LEU A 236 -16.63 25.27 26.33
N VAL A 237 -15.36 24.98 26.06
CA VAL A 237 -14.28 25.14 27.03
C VAL A 237 -13.73 26.56 26.94
N GLU A 238 -13.92 27.35 28.00
CA GLU A 238 -13.35 28.69 28.12
C GLU A 238 -12.14 28.66 29.07
N ALA A 239 -10.94 28.56 28.51
CA ALA A 239 -9.67 28.58 29.24
C ALA A 239 -8.57 29.24 28.41
N ASN A 240 -7.43 29.55 29.04
CA ASN A 240 -6.22 29.94 28.32
C ASN A 240 -5.58 28.69 27.69
N ILE A 241 -6.05 28.35 26.49
CA ILE A 241 -5.60 27.19 25.70
C ILE A 241 -4.54 27.65 24.70
N PHE A 242 -3.44 26.92 24.60
CA PHE A 242 -2.34 27.23 23.68
C PHE A 242 -1.70 25.95 23.14
N THR A 243 -1.08 26.05 21.97
CA THR A 243 -0.31 24.97 21.33
C THR A 243 1.20 25.22 21.48
N ILE A 244 2.03 24.19 21.30
CA ILE A 244 3.50 24.31 21.34
C ILE A 244 4.06 23.51 20.17
N ASP A 245 4.41 24.19 19.08
CA ASP A 245 4.75 23.55 17.81
C ASP A 245 6.02 24.14 17.17
N GLY A 246 6.49 23.49 16.11
CA GLY A 246 7.52 24.03 15.22
C GLY A 246 7.07 25.31 14.52
N ASP A 247 8.02 26.17 14.14
CA ASP A 247 7.72 27.45 13.49
C ASP A 247 7.11 27.32 12.08
N ASP A 248 7.26 26.14 11.46
CA ASP A 248 6.74 25.80 10.15
C ASP A 248 5.49 24.89 10.18
N ALA A 249 5.01 24.51 11.37
CA ALA A 249 3.84 23.67 11.54
C ALA A 249 2.54 24.37 11.09
N LYS A 250 1.61 23.60 10.54
CA LYS A 250 0.29 24.08 10.08
C LYS A 250 -0.87 23.24 10.57
N ASP A 251 -0.56 22.01 10.97
CA ASP A 251 -1.39 20.96 11.53
C ASP A 251 -1.18 20.94 13.05
N PHE A 252 -1.90 21.80 13.77
CA PHE A 252 -1.85 21.83 15.23
C PHE A 252 -2.84 20.79 15.77
N ASP A 253 -2.36 19.59 16.07
CA ASP A 253 -3.20 18.45 16.47
C ASP A 253 -3.60 18.48 17.94
N ASP A 254 -2.76 19.07 18.80
CA ASP A 254 -2.95 19.15 20.24
C ASP A 254 -2.79 20.57 20.79
N ALA A 255 -3.53 20.85 21.85
CA ALA A 255 -3.42 22.06 22.65
C ALA A 255 -3.50 21.72 24.13
N ILE A 256 -2.97 22.62 24.96
CA ILE A 256 -2.96 22.45 26.42
C ILE A 256 -3.46 23.68 27.15
N SER A 257 -3.95 23.48 28.37
CA SER A 257 -4.22 24.52 29.35
C SER A 257 -3.72 24.07 30.73
N ILE A 258 -3.39 25.02 31.59
CA ILE A 258 -2.97 24.71 32.97
C ILE A 258 -3.54 25.72 33.96
N GLU A 259 -4.11 25.21 35.05
CA GLU A 259 -4.63 26.00 36.18
C GLU A 259 -4.09 25.43 37.50
N ILE A 260 -3.86 26.29 38.51
CA ILE A 260 -3.56 25.84 39.87
C ILE A 260 -4.87 25.81 40.68
N LEU A 261 -5.25 24.63 41.15
CA LEU A 261 -6.45 24.40 41.94
C LEU A 261 -6.29 24.90 43.39
N ALA A 262 -7.42 25.07 44.08
CA ALA A 262 -7.45 25.54 45.47
C ALA A 262 -6.69 24.65 46.46
N ASN A 263 -6.57 23.34 46.17
CA ASN A 263 -5.78 22.40 46.97
C ASN A 263 -4.27 22.46 46.66
N GLY A 264 -3.86 23.29 45.70
CA GLY A 264 -2.48 23.46 45.26
C GLY A 264 -2.00 22.43 44.24
N ASN A 265 -2.89 21.57 43.72
CA ASN A 265 -2.63 20.70 42.57
C ASN A 265 -2.79 21.48 41.26
N TYR A 266 -2.37 20.88 40.16
CA TYR A 266 -2.53 21.43 38.81
C TYR A 266 -3.71 20.76 38.12
N LEU A 267 -4.56 21.52 37.42
CA LEU A 267 -5.49 20.99 36.45
C LEU A 267 -4.89 21.17 35.06
N LEU A 268 -4.47 20.07 34.44
CA LEU A 268 -3.99 20.02 33.07
C LEU A 268 -5.16 19.68 32.15
N GLY A 269 -5.45 20.56 31.19
CA GLY A 269 -6.31 20.24 30.05
C GLY A 269 -5.47 19.83 28.86
N VAL A 270 -5.72 18.66 28.29
CA VAL A 270 -5.17 18.21 27.00
C VAL A 270 -6.32 18.15 26.00
N TYR A 271 -6.20 18.83 24.87
CA TYR A 271 -7.23 18.96 23.86
C TYR A 271 -6.68 18.43 22.53
N ILE A 272 -7.26 17.35 22.02
CA ILE A 272 -6.86 16.76 20.74
C ILE A 272 -7.92 17.09 19.69
N ALA A 273 -7.50 17.49 18.48
CA ALA A 273 -8.39 17.74 17.37
C ALA A 273 -9.34 16.55 17.10
N ASP A 274 -10.65 16.80 17.03
CA ASP A 274 -11.65 15.75 16.81
C ASP A 274 -11.88 15.51 15.31
N VAL A 275 -10.93 14.84 14.66
CA VAL A 275 -11.00 14.48 13.23
C VAL A 275 -12.23 13.60 12.94
N ALA A 276 -12.58 12.70 13.86
CA ALA A 276 -13.72 11.78 13.72
C ALA A 276 -15.08 12.50 13.68
N SER A 277 -15.15 13.76 14.14
CA SER A 277 -16.34 14.58 13.96
C SER A 277 -16.64 14.88 12.49
N TYR A 278 -15.59 15.00 11.66
CA TYR A 278 -15.67 15.34 10.24
C TYR A 278 -15.61 14.11 9.33
N VAL A 279 -14.74 13.15 9.63
CA VAL A 279 -14.50 11.96 8.81
C VAL A 279 -15.43 10.83 9.27
N LYS A 280 -16.27 10.31 8.38
CA LYS A 280 -17.21 9.22 8.68
C LYS A 280 -16.64 7.88 8.23
N ASP A 281 -16.85 6.85 9.04
CA ASP A 281 -16.49 5.46 8.73
C ASP A 281 -17.04 5.05 7.35
N GLY A 282 -16.15 4.57 6.48
CA GLY A 282 -16.45 4.18 5.11
C GLY A 282 -16.61 5.34 4.11
N SER A 283 -16.34 6.60 4.48
CA SER A 283 -16.32 7.72 3.53
C SER A 283 -15.07 7.68 2.63
N ALA A 284 -15.03 8.50 1.56
CA ALA A 284 -13.88 8.50 0.66
C ALA A 284 -12.62 9.01 1.38
N ILE A 285 -12.77 10.02 2.27
CA ILE A 285 -11.67 10.50 3.12
C ILE A 285 -11.19 9.42 4.08
N ASP A 286 -12.10 8.65 4.69
CA ASP A 286 -11.75 7.56 5.62
C ASP A 286 -10.95 6.46 4.92
N LEU A 287 -11.45 5.98 3.78
CA LEU A 287 -10.75 4.95 2.99
C LEU A 287 -9.38 5.44 2.51
N GLU A 288 -9.26 6.69 2.07
CA GLU A 288 -7.99 7.28 1.67
C GLU A 288 -7.02 7.44 2.85
N ALA A 289 -7.51 7.87 4.02
CA ALA A 289 -6.71 7.97 5.23
C ALA A 289 -6.21 6.60 5.69
N TYR A 290 -7.06 5.57 5.61
CA TYR A 290 -6.70 4.19 5.90
C TYR A 290 -5.60 3.66 4.97
N GLU A 291 -5.72 3.89 3.65
CA GLU A 291 -4.72 3.50 2.66
C GLU A 291 -3.40 4.26 2.83
N ARG A 292 -3.44 5.56 3.17
CA ARG A 292 -2.23 6.35 3.44
C ARG A 292 -1.56 5.97 4.75
N GLY A 293 -2.34 5.70 5.80
CA GLY A 293 -1.92 5.32 7.14
C GLY A 293 -1.18 6.41 7.95
N THR A 294 -0.46 7.32 7.29
CA THR A 294 0.29 8.41 7.94
C THR A 294 0.63 9.54 6.96
N SER A 295 0.96 10.72 7.50
CA SER A 295 1.57 11.82 6.73
C SER A 295 3.07 11.54 6.53
N VAL A 296 3.57 11.74 5.32
CA VAL A 296 5.00 11.54 5.00
C VAL A 296 5.71 12.89 4.98
N TYR A 297 6.62 13.09 5.93
CA TYR A 297 7.42 14.31 6.04
C TYR A 297 8.74 14.18 5.26
N LEU A 298 8.90 14.99 4.22
CA LEU A 298 10.11 15.13 3.41
C LEU A 298 10.80 16.47 3.77
N PRO A 299 12.10 16.63 3.51
CA PRO A 299 12.86 17.80 3.98
C PRO A 299 12.28 19.19 3.68
N ASN A 300 11.41 19.35 2.67
CA ASN A 300 10.69 20.60 2.43
C ASN A 300 9.24 20.39 1.95
N LYS A 301 8.66 19.20 2.17
CA LYS A 301 7.29 18.92 1.72
C LYS A 301 6.66 17.83 2.57
N VAL A 302 5.38 17.99 2.86
CA VAL A 302 4.57 16.94 3.48
C VAL A 302 3.65 16.34 2.42
N ILE A 303 3.55 15.02 2.38
CA ILE A 303 2.46 14.32 1.71
C ILE A 303 1.44 14.02 2.81
N PRO A 304 0.35 14.79 2.91
CA PRO A 304 -0.53 14.70 4.06
C PRO A 304 -1.41 13.46 3.98
N MET A 305 -1.75 12.92 5.16
CA MET A 305 -2.73 11.84 5.29
C MET A 305 -4.15 12.32 4.94
N LEU A 306 -4.49 13.55 5.37
CA LEU A 306 -5.80 14.16 5.18
C LEU A 306 -5.71 15.37 4.25
N PRO A 307 -6.79 15.72 3.52
CA PRO A 307 -6.83 16.94 2.72
C PRO A 307 -6.57 18.20 3.55
N GLU A 308 -5.93 19.21 2.96
CA GLU A 308 -5.55 20.45 3.67
C GLU A 308 -6.74 21.16 4.35
N LYS A 309 -7.95 21.01 3.78
CA LYS A 309 -9.19 21.54 4.37
C LYS A 309 -9.47 20.97 5.77
N LEU A 310 -9.06 19.74 6.03
CA LEU A 310 -9.12 19.13 7.35
C LEU A 310 -7.85 19.44 8.14
N SER A 311 -6.67 19.09 7.60
CA SER A 311 -5.42 19.12 8.37
C SER A 311 -4.97 20.53 8.76
N ASN A 312 -5.18 21.53 7.92
CA ASN A 312 -4.66 22.89 8.14
C ASN A 312 -5.75 23.88 8.56
N ASP A 313 -7.02 23.54 8.31
CA ASP A 313 -8.17 24.38 8.64
C ASP A 313 -9.03 23.71 9.72
N LEU A 314 -10.00 22.86 9.37
CA LEU A 314 -11.06 22.44 10.30
C LEU A 314 -10.56 21.76 11.58
N CYS A 315 -9.53 20.93 11.50
CA CYS A 315 -8.99 20.19 12.64
C CYS A 315 -7.83 20.92 13.32
N SER A 316 -7.02 21.67 12.58
CA SER A 316 -5.90 22.43 13.16
C SER A 316 -6.41 23.44 14.18
N LEU A 317 -5.85 23.38 15.39
CA LEU A 317 -6.20 24.21 16.55
C LEU A 317 -5.69 25.65 16.44
N ASN A 318 -5.99 26.27 15.29
CA ASN A 318 -5.62 27.63 14.94
C ASN A 318 -6.13 28.67 15.96
N GLU A 319 -5.27 29.63 16.26
CA GLU A 319 -5.55 30.71 17.22
C GLU A 319 -6.86 31.45 16.88
N SER A 320 -7.60 31.83 17.93
CA SER A 320 -8.81 32.66 17.82
C SER A 320 -9.93 32.07 16.95
N THR A 321 -9.98 30.75 16.79
CA THR A 321 -11.05 30.05 16.07
C THR A 321 -11.70 28.97 16.93
N LYS A 322 -13.00 28.72 16.74
CA LYS A 322 -13.69 27.61 17.40
C LYS A 322 -13.31 26.30 16.71
N LYS A 323 -12.92 25.29 17.49
CA LYS A 323 -12.49 23.98 17.02
C LYS A 323 -13.12 22.87 17.84
N LYS A 324 -13.41 21.75 17.18
CA LYS A 324 -13.92 20.53 17.82
C LYS A 324 -12.75 19.75 18.36
N VAL A 325 -12.80 19.43 19.65
CA VAL A 325 -11.75 18.69 20.35
C VAL A 325 -12.30 17.54 21.18
N ILE A 326 -11.47 16.54 21.41
CA ILE A 326 -11.61 15.58 22.50
C ILE A 326 -10.73 16.08 23.64
N ALA A 327 -11.33 16.36 24.79
CA ALA A 327 -10.63 16.91 25.95
C ALA A 327 -10.36 15.82 27.00
N CYS A 328 -9.17 15.85 27.59
CA CYS A 328 -8.80 15.10 28.79
C CYS A 328 -8.40 16.09 29.88
N LEU A 329 -9.17 16.12 30.98
CA LEU A 329 -8.90 16.97 32.13
C LEU A 329 -8.27 16.11 33.22
N ILE A 330 -7.07 16.49 33.65
CA ILE A 330 -6.21 15.70 34.53
C ILE A 330 -5.82 16.56 35.72
N GLU A 331 -6.19 16.14 36.92
CA GLU A 331 -5.64 16.72 38.14
C GLU A 331 -4.28 16.07 38.44
N ILE A 332 -3.24 16.88 38.63
CA ILE A 332 -1.87 16.42 38.87
C ILE A 332 -1.38 17.03 40.17
N SER A 333 -1.01 16.18 41.12
CA SER A 333 -0.39 16.60 42.38
C SER A 333 1.01 17.19 42.18
N LYS A 334 1.53 17.89 43.19
CA LYS A 334 2.90 18.45 43.17
C LYS A 334 4.00 17.41 42.98
N ASP A 335 3.72 16.16 43.34
CA ASP A 335 4.62 15.02 43.20
C ASP A 335 4.46 14.29 41.85
N GLY A 336 3.56 14.78 40.98
CA GLY A 336 3.31 14.21 39.65
C GLY A 336 2.32 13.05 39.59
N ASN A 337 1.61 12.75 40.69
CA ASN A 337 0.53 11.74 40.65
C ASN A 337 -0.71 12.31 39.95
N ILE A 338 -1.29 11.50 39.06
CA ILE A 338 -2.54 11.71 38.32
C ILE A 338 -3.71 11.09 39.09
#